data_AF-X1SZ97-F1
#
_entry.id   AF-X1SZ97-F1
#
_cell.length_a   1.000
_cell.length_b   1.000
_cell.length_c   1.000
_cell.angle_alpha   90.00
_cell.angle_beta   90.00
_cell.angle_gamma   90.00
#
_symmetry.space_group_name_H-M   'P 1'
#
loop_
_entity.id
_entity.type
_entity.pdbx_description
1 polymer ?
#
loop_
_entity_poly.entity_id
_entity_poly.type
_entity_poly.pdbx_seq_one_letter_code
_entity_poly.pdbx_strand_id
1 'polypeptide(L)'
;SITAEGYLKMTKAQAKNCYYYRLGLESFSEKTRKFYGKPISGEQIRRIMEVSREFNHRLTLFIIAGYEPQESVEEFCNCFQQDTKYKNPKIEVKMTYLEPTLHTPLQDFDIRKMYPWDKNYLISTLTYASQR
;
A
#
# COMPACT_ATOMS: atom_id res chain seq x y z
N SER A 1 -11.30 7.67 9.86
CA SER A 1 -10.25 7.13 8.98
C SER A 1 -10.41 7.75 7.60
N ILE A 2 -9.33 8.02 6.88
CA ILE A 2 -9.39 8.57 5.51
C ILE A 2 -9.12 7.46 4.51
N THR A 3 -9.81 7.47 3.37
CA THR A 3 -9.47 6.57 2.25
C THR A 3 -8.24 7.10 1.51
N ALA A 4 -7.59 6.24 0.71
CA ALA A 4 -6.49 6.66 -0.15
C ALA A 4 -6.91 7.80 -1.12
N GLU A 5 -8.11 7.71 -1.70
CA GLU A 5 -8.66 8.79 -2.54
C GLU A 5 -8.95 10.06 -1.75
N GLY A 6 -9.52 9.93 -0.54
CA GLY A 6 -9.79 11.07 0.33
C GLY A 6 -8.50 11.79 0.71
N TYR A 7 -7.42 11.03 0.95
CA TYR A 7 -6.10 11.56 1.25
C TYR A 7 -5.54 12.40 0.10
N LEU A 8 -5.71 11.95 -1.14
CA LEU A 8 -5.31 12.68 -2.34
C LEU A 8 -6.11 13.98 -2.58
N LYS A 9 -7.35 14.05 -2.07
CA LYS A 9 -8.24 15.22 -2.21
C LYS A 9 -8.14 16.19 -1.02
N MET A 10 -7.24 15.93 -0.09
CA MET A 10 -7.12 16.70 1.14
C MET A 10 -6.60 18.11 0.88
N THR A 11 -7.24 19.10 1.50
CA THR A 11 -6.81 20.50 1.45
C THR A 11 -5.65 20.77 2.40
N LYS A 12 -4.87 21.83 2.15
CA LYS A 12 -3.78 22.26 3.06
C LYS A 12 -4.26 22.53 4.49
N ALA A 13 -5.48 23.04 4.66
CA ALA A 13 -6.05 23.27 5.98
C ALA A 13 -6.33 21.96 6.72
N GLN A 14 -6.86 20.95 6.02
CA GLN A 14 -7.11 19.63 6.59
C GLN A 14 -5.81 18.88 6.91
N ALA A 15 -4.79 19.00 6.06
CA ALA A 15 -3.48 18.36 6.24
C ALA A 15 -2.81 18.79 7.56
N LYS A 16 -2.94 20.06 7.96
CA LYS A 16 -2.32 20.57 9.20
C LYS A 16 -2.86 19.93 10.49
N ASN A 17 -4.03 19.29 10.45
CA ASN A 17 -4.70 18.79 11.64
C ASN A 17 -4.27 17.38 12.05
N CYS A 18 -3.54 16.66 11.19
CA CYS A 18 -3.10 15.31 11.50
C CYS A 18 -1.73 15.03 10.89
N TYR A 19 -0.81 14.53 11.71
CA TYR A 19 0.55 14.23 11.29
C TYR A 19 0.72 12.77 10.82
N TYR A 20 -0.26 11.89 11.06
CA TYR A 20 -0.10 10.45 10.81
C TYR A 20 -1.38 9.82 10.24
N TYR A 21 -1.23 9.12 9.12
CA TYR A 21 -2.33 8.48 8.42
C TYR A 21 -2.10 6.99 8.19
N ARG A 22 -3.21 6.24 8.25
CA ARG A 22 -3.29 4.81 7.97
C ARG A 22 -4.18 4.61 6.76
N LEU A 23 -3.63 4.05 5.69
CA LEU A 23 -4.32 3.88 4.41
C LEU A 23 -4.38 2.41 4.04
N GLY A 24 -5.59 1.89 3.85
CA GLY A 24 -5.81 0.55 3.29
C GLY A 24 -5.69 0.58 1.78
N LEU A 25 -4.56 0.07 1.26
CA LEU A 25 -4.36 -0.16 -0.16
C LEU A 25 -4.87 -1.55 -0.57
N GLU A 26 -4.92 -2.49 0.37
CA GLU A 26 -5.50 -3.84 0.27
C GLU A 26 -4.75 -4.84 -0.61
N SER A 27 -4.07 -4.42 -1.68
CA SER A 27 -3.36 -5.37 -2.55
C SER A 27 -2.20 -4.71 -3.32
N PHE A 28 -1.26 -5.54 -3.76
CA PHE A 28 -0.16 -5.16 -4.65
C PHE A 28 -0.65 -4.76 -6.06
N SER A 29 -1.61 -5.48 -6.64
CA SER A 29 -2.06 -5.24 -8.02
C SER A 29 -3.20 -4.24 -8.08
N GLU A 30 -3.24 -3.40 -9.11
CA GLU A 30 -4.40 -2.51 -9.33
C GLU A 30 -5.69 -3.30 -9.62
N LYS A 31 -5.57 -4.44 -10.31
CA LYS A 31 -6.71 -5.31 -10.63
C LYS A 31 -7.40 -5.83 -9.38
N THR A 32 -6.66 -6.34 -8.41
CA THR A 32 -7.26 -6.84 -7.16
C THR A 32 -7.77 -5.68 -6.30
N ARG A 33 -7.08 -4.54 -6.29
CA ARG A 33 -7.57 -3.33 -5.60
C ARG A 33 -8.94 -2.88 -6.12
N LYS A 34 -9.16 -2.94 -7.44
CA LYS A 34 -10.48 -2.74 -8.06
C LYS A 34 -11.49 -3.79 -7.60
N PHE A 35 -11.10 -5.07 -7.53
CA PHE A 35 -11.96 -6.14 -7.00
C PHE A 35 -12.39 -5.89 -5.54
N TYR A 36 -11.51 -5.33 -4.71
CA TYR A 36 -11.84 -4.89 -3.35
C TYR A 36 -12.59 -3.56 -3.26
N GLY A 37 -13.05 -3.00 -4.39
CA GLY A 37 -13.80 -1.74 -4.42
C GLY A 37 -12.95 -0.50 -4.13
N LYS A 38 -11.61 -0.60 -4.27
CA LYS A 38 -10.67 0.50 -4.04
C LYS A 38 -9.78 0.69 -5.26
N PRO A 39 -10.26 1.34 -6.33
CA PRO A 39 -9.56 1.44 -7.62
C PRO A 39 -8.36 2.41 -7.59
N ILE A 40 -7.44 2.23 -6.64
CA ILE A 40 -6.21 3.00 -6.52
C ILE A 40 -5.21 2.45 -7.54
N SER A 41 -4.66 3.32 -8.39
CA SER A 41 -3.62 2.97 -9.35
C SER A 41 -2.21 2.99 -8.75
N GLY A 42 -1.22 2.49 -9.48
CA GLY A 42 0.20 2.66 -9.11
C GLY A 42 0.62 4.14 -9.07
N GLU A 43 0.15 4.94 -10.02
CA GLU A 43 0.39 6.39 -10.05
C GLU A 43 -0.20 7.10 -8.83
N GLN A 44 -1.40 6.71 -8.41
CA GLN A 44 -2.01 7.26 -7.20
C GLN A 44 -1.23 6.86 -5.94
N ILE A 45 -0.64 5.67 -5.86
CA ILE A 45 0.29 5.32 -4.77
C ILE A 45 1.49 6.28 -4.76
N ARG A 46 2.12 6.54 -5.92
CA ARG A 46 3.21 7.52 -6.03
C ARG A 46 2.78 8.89 -5.52
N ARG A 47 1.62 9.36 -5.96
CA ARG A 47 1.07 10.65 -5.54
C ARG A 47 0.78 10.70 -4.03
N ILE A 48 0.31 9.62 -3.41
CA ILE A 48 0.12 9.55 -1.95
C ILE A 48 1.44 9.80 -1.23
N MET A 49 2.53 9.19 -1.70
CA MET A 49 3.86 9.38 -1.11
C MET A 49 4.38 10.81 -1.30
N GLU A 50 4.12 11.43 -2.46
CA GLU A 50 4.46 12.84 -2.69
C GLU A 50 3.67 13.79 -1.78
N VAL A 51 2.36 13.61 -1.66
CA VAL A 51 1.50 14.43 -0.78
C VAL A 51 1.91 14.25 0.68
N SER A 52 2.28 13.04 1.07
CA SER A 52 2.89 12.75 2.37
C SER A 52 4.12 13.60 2.64
N ARG A 53 5.03 13.72 1.67
CA ARG A 53 6.21 14.58 1.79
C ARG A 53 5.84 16.06 1.83
N GLU A 54 4.94 16.51 0.95
CA GLU A 54 4.49 17.91 0.88
C GLU A 54 3.98 18.41 2.23
N PHE A 55 3.25 17.56 2.94
CA PHE A 55 2.67 17.89 4.24
C PHE A 55 3.41 17.29 5.44
N ASN A 56 4.56 16.64 5.20
CA ASN A 56 5.36 15.95 6.21
C ASN A 56 4.55 14.95 7.06
N HIS A 57 3.61 14.20 6.46
CA HIS A 57 2.80 13.21 7.16
C HIS A 57 3.51 11.86 7.26
N ARG A 58 3.42 11.18 8.40
CA ARG A 58 3.80 9.76 8.48
C ARG A 58 2.69 8.88 7.91
N LEU A 59 3.05 7.84 7.16
CA LEU A 59 2.09 6.90 6.58
C LEU A 59 2.32 5.48 7.07
N THR A 60 1.21 4.75 7.28
CA THR A 60 1.19 3.29 7.25
C THR A 60 0.25 2.83 6.14
N LEU A 61 0.78 2.11 5.16
CA LEU A 61 0.07 1.52 4.04
C LEU A 61 -0.23 0.05 4.35
N PHE A 62 -1.49 -0.34 4.34
CA PHE A 62 -1.92 -1.72 4.63
C PHE A 62 -2.19 -2.49 3.35
N ILE A 63 -1.63 -3.70 3.26
CA ILE A 63 -1.76 -4.63 2.14
C ILE A 63 -2.22 -5.99 2.67
N ILE A 64 -3.17 -6.62 1.98
CA ILE A 64 -3.55 -8.02 2.15
C ILE A 64 -2.84 -8.80 1.05
N ALA A 65 -2.00 -9.75 1.41
CA ALA A 65 -1.12 -10.45 0.50
C ALA A 65 -1.55 -11.89 0.23
N GLY A 66 -1.08 -12.38 -0.92
CA GLY A 66 -1.16 -13.78 -1.34
C GLY A 66 -2.31 -14.09 -2.31
N TYR A 67 -3.03 -13.08 -2.78
CA TYR A 67 -3.95 -13.23 -3.90
C TYR A 67 -3.25 -13.03 -5.26
N GLU A 68 -2.09 -12.37 -5.27
CA GLU A 68 -1.35 -12.00 -6.47
C GLU A 68 -0.03 -12.76 -6.63
N PRO A 69 0.40 -13.02 -7.88
CA PRO A 69 1.70 -13.61 -8.14
C PRO A 69 2.85 -12.60 -7.92
N GLN A 70 4.08 -13.10 -7.97
CA GLN A 70 5.31 -12.34 -7.73
C GLN A 70 5.38 -11.04 -8.55
N GLU A 71 4.95 -11.05 -9.81
CA GLU A 71 5.02 -9.90 -10.71
C GLU A 71 4.22 -8.71 -10.17
N SER A 72 3.10 -8.95 -9.47
CA SER A 72 2.32 -7.87 -8.85
C SER A 72 3.07 -7.23 -7.69
N VAL A 73 3.86 -8.01 -6.94
CA VAL A 73 4.72 -7.49 -5.86
C VAL A 73 5.80 -6.58 -6.43
N GLU A 74 6.40 -6.97 -7.56
CA GLU A 74 7.41 -6.19 -8.27
C GLU A 74 6.83 -4.88 -8.81
N GLU A 75 5.66 -4.93 -9.46
CA GLU A 75 4.94 -3.73 -9.92
C GLU A 75 4.62 -2.77 -8.77
N PHE A 76 4.19 -3.30 -7.62
CA PHE A 76 3.95 -2.50 -6.44
C PHE A 76 5.25 -1.84 -5.94
N CYS A 77 6.33 -2.60 -5.80
CA CYS A 77 7.64 -2.08 -5.43
C CYS A 77 8.15 -0.98 -6.38
N ASN A 78 7.86 -1.10 -7.68
CA ASN A 78 8.20 -0.08 -8.69
C ASN A 78 7.49 1.27 -8.44
N CYS A 79 6.39 1.29 -7.67
CA CYS A 79 5.79 2.55 -7.24
C CYS A 79 6.71 3.30 -6.25
N PHE A 80 7.53 2.60 -5.46
CA PHE A 80 8.39 3.17 -4.42
C PHE A 80 9.81 3.52 -4.90
N GLN A 81 10.22 3.12 -6.10
CA GLN A 81 11.61 3.31 -6.56
C GLN A 81 12.03 4.79 -6.61
N GLN A 82 11.10 5.73 -6.81
CA GLN A 82 11.38 7.17 -6.76
C GLN A 82 11.42 7.74 -5.31
N ASP A 83 11.01 6.95 -4.31
CA ASP A 83 11.05 7.32 -2.88
C ASP A 83 12.44 7.14 -2.25
N THR A 84 13.34 6.41 -2.92
CA THR A 84 14.70 6.05 -2.48
C THR A 84 15.65 7.19 -2.10
N LYS A 85 15.19 8.46 -2.15
CA LYS A 85 15.98 9.65 -1.81
C LYS A 85 15.53 10.32 -0.51
N TYR A 86 14.40 9.91 0.06
CA TYR A 86 13.75 10.66 1.14
C TYR A 86 13.75 9.86 2.44
N LYS A 87 14.43 10.38 3.46
CA LYS A 87 14.43 9.77 4.81
C LYS A 87 13.20 10.14 5.65
N ASN A 88 12.52 11.23 5.29
CA ASN A 88 11.34 11.74 5.99
C ASN A 88 10.29 12.26 5.00
N PRO A 89 8.99 12.16 5.36
CA PRO A 89 8.45 11.49 6.54
C PRO A 89 8.44 9.96 6.39
N LYS A 90 8.39 9.24 7.52
CA LYS A 90 8.41 7.77 7.52
C LYS A 90 7.15 7.19 6.85
N ILE A 91 7.36 6.33 5.85
CA ILE A 91 6.32 5.53 5.20
C ILE A 91 6.57 4.06 5.55
N GLU A 92 5.58 3.42 6.15
CA GLU A 92 5.61 2.01 6.53
C GLU A 92 4.63 1.21 5.67
N VAL A 93 5.04 0.05 5.18
CA VAL A 93 4.13 -0.92 4.57
C VAL A 93 3.89 -2.03 5.59
N LYS A 94 2.62 -2.24 5.96
CA LYS A 94 2.18 -3.34 6.82
C LYS A 94 1.39 -4.32 6.00
N MET A 95 1.73 -5.58 6.16
CA MET A 95 1.15 -6.65 5.38
C MET A 95 0.52 -7.69 6.29
N THR A 96 -0.67 -8.13 5.89
CA THR A 96 -1.35 -9.30 6.45
C THR A 96 -1.59 -10.30 5.33
N TYR A 97 -1.68 -11.60 5.64
CA TYR A 97 -2.11 -12.58 4.65
C TYR A 97 -3.64 -12.59 4.56
N LEU A 98 -4.17 -12.91 3.39
CA LEU A 98 -5.61 -13.12 3.24
C LEU A 98 -6.06 -14.26 4.17
N GLU A 99 -7.02 -13.95 5.03
CA GLU A 99 -7.63 -14.89 5.95
C GLU A 99 -9.14 -14.98 5.64
N PRO A 100 -9.64 -16.13 5.17
CA PRO A 100 -11.07 -16.33 4.94
C PRO A 100 -11.84 -16.13 6.24
N THR A 101 -12.75 -15.18 6.25
CA THR A 101 -13.56 -14.83 7.43
C THR A 101 -15.02 -15.15 7.14
N LEU A 102 -15.69 -15.80 8.10
CA LEU A 102 -17.13 -16.11 8.00
C LEU A 102 -17.94 -14.85 7.68
N HIS A 103 -18.96 -15.00 6.83
CA HIS A 103 -19.85 -13.91 6.38
C HIS A 103 -19.18 -12.81 5.54
N THR A 104 -17.99 -13.06 5.01
CA THR A 104 -17.36 -12.17 4.02
C THR A 104 -17.48 -12.78 2.62
N PRO A 105 -17.39 -11.97 1.54
CA PRO A 105 -17.36 -12.50 0.16
C PRO A 105 -16.23 -13.50 -0.12
N LEU A 106 -15.22 -13.57 0.75
CA LEU A 106 -14.05 -14.45 0.63
C LEU A 106 -14.06 -15.61 1.64
N GLN A 107 -15.19 -15.87 2.31
CA GLN A 107 -15.30 -16.92 3.33
C GLN A 107 -14.89 -18.32 2.80
N ASP A 108 -15.14 -18.57 1.51
CA ASP A 108 -14.89 -19.87 0.86
C ASP A 108 -13.55 -19.89 0.10
N PHE A 109 -12.69 -18.88 0.31
CA PHE A 109 -11.39 -18.81 -0.36
C PHE A 109 -10.44 -19.89 0.17
N ASP A 110 -9.92 -20.72 -0.73
CA ASP A 110 -8.95 -21.75 -0.38
C ASP A 110 -7.54 -21.14 -0.26
N ILE A 111 -7.04 -20.97 0.97
CA ILE A 111 -5.71 -20.44 1.26
C ILE A 111 -4.57 -21.21 0.60
N ARG A 112 -4.78 -22.49 0.21
CA ARG A 112 -3.76 -23.28 -0.50
C ARG A 112 -3.59 -22.84 -1.95
N LYS A 113 -4.53 -22.03 -2.48
CA LYS A 113 -4.46 -21.41 -3.80
C LYS A 113 -3.74 -20.07 -3.79
N MET A 114 -3.22 -19.64 -2.64
CA MET A 114 -2.42 -18.42 -2.57
C MET A 114 -1.15 -18.56 -3.40
N TYR A 115 -0.80 -17.50 -4.12
CA TYR A 115 0.42 -17.50 -4.91
C TYR A 115 1.65 -17.44 -3.98
N PRO A 116 2.67 -18.28 -4.21
CA PRO A 116 3.97 -18.09 -3.57
C PRO A 116 4.66 -16.88 -4.18
N TRP A 117 5.32 -16.08 -3.34
CA TRP A 117 6.12 -14.93 -3.75
C TRP A 117 7.26 -14.72 -2.76
N ASP A 118 8.33 -14.06 -3.23
CA ASP A 118 9.55 -13.87 -2.45
C ASP A 118 9.41 -12.69 -1.48
N LYS A 119 9.28 -13.02 -0.19
CA LYS A 119 9.23 -12.04 0.89
C LYS A 119 10.52 -11.25 1.03
N ASN A 120 11.67 -11.84 0.72
CA ASN A 120 12.96 -11.18 0.80
C ASN A 120 13.10 -10.13 -0.30
N TYR A 121 12.55 -10.37 -1.49
CA TYR A 121 12.48 -9.36 -2.54
C TYR A 121 11.70 -8.11 -2.06
N LEU A 122 10.53 -8.28 -1.46
CA LEU A 122 9.72 -7.17 -0.94
C LEU A 122 10.48 -6.40 0.15
N ILE A 123 11.00 -7.12 1.15
CA ILE A 123 11.71 -6.51 2.28
C ILE A 123 12.95 -5.76 1.80
N SER A 124 13.79 -6.39 0.97
CA SER A 124 15.02 -5.77 0.47
C SER A 124 14.70 -4.53 -0.36
N THR A 125 13.71 -4.60 -1.26
CA THR A 125 13.34 -3.47 -2.13
C THR A 125 12.76 -2.30 -1.34
N LEU A 126 11.80 -2.54 -0.43
CA LEU A 126 11.18 -1.47 0.36
C LEU A 126 12.09 -0.92 1.44
N THR A 127 12.91 -1.76 2.08
CA THR A 127 13.88 -1.31 3.09
C THR A 127 14.96 -0.46 2.44
N TYR A 128 15.49 -0.90 1.29
CA TYR A 128 16.47 -0.13 0.54
C TYR A 128 15.92 1.21 0.05
N ALA A 129 14.65 1.26 -0.36
CA ALA A 129 13.97 2.50 -0.68
C ALA A 129 13.83 3.47 0.51
N SER A 130 13.98 3.00 1.75
CA SER A 130 13.95 3.85 2.95
C SER A 130 15.33 4.28 3.47
N GLN A 131 16.42 3.67 2.99
CA GLN A 131 17.76 3.83 3.57
C GLN A 131 18.76 4.65 2.75
N ARG A 132 18.54 4.83 1.44
CA ARG A 132 19.44 5.62 0.59
C ARG A 132 19.17 7.12 0.61
#